data_AF-A0A1R4H2P2-F1
#
_entry.id   AF-A0A1R4H2P2-F1
#
_cell.length_a   1.000
_cell.length_b   1.000
_cell.length_c   1.000
_cell.angle_alpha   90.00
_cell.angle_beta   90.00
_cell.angle_gamma   90.00
#
_symmetry.space_group_name_H-M   'P 1'
#
loop_
_entity.id
_entity.type
_entity.pdbx_description
1 polymer ?
#
loop_
_entity_poly.entity_id
_entity_poly.type
_entity_poly.pdbx_seq_one_letter_code
_entity_poly.pdbx_strand_id
1 'polypeptide(L)' 'MQQALAKNPILVTALNPIIGYAKAAEVAKAAYKQKRPIIDVAAEMTDLSVQELEKLLNPAHLTQGGIGQ' A
#
# COMPACT_ATOMS: atom_id res chain seq x y z
N MET A 1 -8.97 -17.38 -5.00
CA MET A 1 -9.24 -16.76 -3.69
C MET A 1 -8.10 -15.80 -3.34
N GLN A 2 -8.13 -14.55 -3.80
CA GLN A 2 -7.06 -13.55 -3.58
C GLN A 2 -7.51 -12.35 -2.73
N GLN A 3 -8.61 -12.46 -1.99
CA GLN A 3 -9.21 -11.35 -1.23
C GLN A 3 -8.51 -11.01 0.10
N ALA A 4 -7.42 -11.71 0.45
CA ALA A 4 -6.68 -11.46 1.70
C ALA A 4 -5.50 -10.49 1.53
N LEU A 5 -5.04 -10.22 0.30
CA LEU A 5 -3.83 -9.42 0.07
C LEU A 5 -4.07 -7.90 0.24
N ALA A 6 -5.24 -7.39 -0.14
CA ALA A 6 -5.53 -5.95 -0.17
C ALA A 6 -5.69 -5.29 1.22
N LYS A 7 -5.70 -6.07 2.30
CA LYS A 7 -5.87 -5.58 3.68
C LYS A 7 -4.60 -5.71 4.52
N ASN A 8 -3.50 -6.20 3.94
CA ASN A 8 -2.31 -6.47 4.73
C ASN A 8 -1.50 -5.18 4.93
N PRO A 9 -1.24 -4.75 6.19
CA PRO A 9 -0.48 -3.54 6.49
C PRO A 9 0.95 -3.56 5.93
N ILE A 10 1.47 -4.73 5.53
CA ILE A 10 2.77 -4.87 4.83
C ILE A 10 2.82 -4.05 3.53
N LEU A 11 1.67 -3.89 2.86
CA LEU A 11 1.55 -3.11 1.64
C LEU A 11 1.98 -1.65 1.82
N VAL A 12 1.74 -1.06 3.00
CA VAL A 12 2.10 0.33 3.23
C VAL A 12 3.60 0.54 3.46
N THR A 13 4.31 -0.50 3.89
CA THR A 13 5.76 -0.43 4.12
C THR A 13 6.52 -0.23 2.81
N ALA A 14 6.04 -0.80 1.71
CA ALA A 14 6.59 -0.57 0.37
C ALA A 14 6.26 0.83 -0.18
N LEU A 15 5.24 1.49 0.35
CA LEU A 15 4.90 2.86 -0.03
C LEU A 15 5.76 3.92 0.70
N ASN A 16 6.32 3.60 1.87
CA ASN A 16 7.15 4.53 2.65
C ASN A 16 8.24 5.27 1.83
N PRO A 17 9.04 4.61 0.97
CA PRO A 17 10.07 5.32 0.19
C PRO A 17 9.51 6.12 -1.00
N ILE A 18 8.25 5.90 -1.39
CA ILE A 18 7.67 6.43 -2.64
C ILE A 18 6.84 7.68 -2.35
N ILE A 19 5.93 7.58 -1.38
CA ILE A 19 5.03 8.68 -0.97
C ILE A 19 5.50 9.36 0.32
N GLY A 20 6.54 8.81 0.96
CA GLY A 20 7.05 9.26 2.24
C GLY A 20 6.35 8.59 3.43
N TYR A 21 7.12 8.34 4.50
CA TYR A 21 6.63 7.70 5.74
C TYR A 21 5.38 8.36 6.32
N ALA A 22 5.33 9.70 6.34
CA ALA A 22 4.20 10.44 6.90
C ALA A 22 2.89 10.17 6.13
N LYS A 23 2.90 10.31 4.80
CA LYS A 23 1.73 10.02 3.96
C LYS A 23 1.36 8.54 4.00
N ALA A 24 2.34 7.65 3.96
CA ALA A 24 2.10 6.22 4.05
C ALA A 24 1.40 5.84 5.37
N ALA A 25 1.83 6.39 6.51
CA ALA A 25 1.16 6.17 7.80
C ALA A 25 -0.29 6.70 7.83
N GLU A 26 -0.56 7.85 7.20
CA GLU A 26 -1.92 8.38 7.05
C GLU A 26 -2.79 7.48 6.18
N VAL A 27 -2.29 7.08 5.01
CA VAL A 27 -2.98 6.17 4.09
C VAL A 27 -3.28 4.84 4.77
N ALA A 28 -2.33 4.26 5.52
CA ALA A 28 -2.54 3.03 6.29
C ALA A 28 -3.69 3.17 7.29
N LYS A 29 -3.68 4.26 8.08
CA LYS A 29 -4.74 4.54 9.05
C LYS A 29 -6.10 4.73 8.36
N ALA A 30 -6.13 5.49 7.27
CA ALA A 30 -7.35 5.77 6.52
C ALA A 30 -7.91 4.50 5.87
N ALA A 31 -7.07 3.68 5.22
CA ALA A 31 -7.47 2.41 4.63
C ALA A 31 -8.00 1.44 5.69
N TYR A 32 -7.34 1.35 6.84
CA TYR A 32 -7.77 0.50 7.95
C TYR A 32 -9.12 0.96 8.53
N LYS A 33 -9.30 2.26 8.74
CA LYS A 33 -10.53 2.86 9.26
C LYS A 33 -11.71 2.69 8.29
N GLN A 34 -11.46 2.84 6.99
CA GLN A 34 -12.48 2.72 5.95
C GLN A 34 -12.72 1.27 5.50
N LYS A 35 -11.89 0.31 5.95
CA LYS A 35 -11.87 -1.09 5.46
C LYS A 35 -11.78 -1.19 3.93
N ARG A 36 -11.18 -0.19 3.29
CA ARG A 36 -10.96 -0.10 1.84
C ARG A 36 -9.52 -0.50 1.49
N PRO A 37 -9.25 -0.92 0.24
CA PRO A 37 -7.91 -1.24 -0.21
C PRO A 37 -6.97 -0.03 -0.08
N ILE A 38 -5.74 -0.28 0.39
CA ILE A 38 -4.69 0.76 0.53
C ILE A 38 -4.42 1.46 -0.81
N ILE A 39 -4.52 0.74 -1.92
CA ILE A 39 -4.31 1.29 -3.28
C ILE A 39 -5.31 2.41 -3.60
N ASP A 40 -6.58 2.24 -3.25
CA ASP A 40 -7.64 3.22 -3.55
C ASP A 40 -7.43 4.49 -2.70
N VAL A 41 -7.18 4.30 -1.40
CA VAL A 41 -6.90 5.41 -0.48
C VAL A 41 -5.58 6.11 -0.81
N ALA A 42 -4.55 5.36 -1.22
CA ALA A 42 -3.30 5.94 -1.67
C ALA A 42 -3.49 6.75 -2.95
N ALA A 43 -4.27 6.26 -3.91
CA ALA A 43 -4.56 6.97 -5.16
C ALA A 43 -5.39 8.24 -4.92
N GLU A 44 -6.24 8.27 -3.90
CA GLU A 44 -6.97 9.49 -3.52
C GLU A 44 -6.11 10.49 -2.73
N MET A 45 -5.19 10.00 -1.89
CA MET A 45 -4.35 10.86 -1.03
C MET A 45 -3.02 11.29 -1.68
N THR A 46 -2.68 10.72 -2.83
CA THR A 46 -1.41 10.96 -3.54
C THR A 46 -1.66 11.11 -5.03
N ASP A 47 -0.73 11.75 -5.73
CA ASP A 47 -0.77 11.87 -7.19
C ASP A 47 -0.42 10.57 -7.95
N LEU A 48 -0.38 9.41 -7.26
CA LEU A 48 -0.10 8.12 -7.88
C LEU A 48 -1.39 7.48 -8.38
N SER A 49 -1.35 7.02 -9.62
CA SER A 49 -2.44 6.21 -10.18
C SER A 49 -2.52 4.83 -9.52
N VAL A 50 -3.75 4.31 -9.43
CA VAL A 50 -4.06 2.93 -8.99
C VAL A 50 -3.16 1.90 -9.68
N GLN A 51 -2.85 2.08 -10.97
CA GLN A 51 -2.00 1.17 -11.74
C GLN A 51 -0.54 1.16 -11.27
N GLU A 52 0.01 2.32 -10.94
CA GLU A 52 1.37 2.44 -10.41
C GLU A 52 1.43 1.85 -9.01
N LEU A 53 0.44 2.17 -8.18
CA LEU A 53 0.28 1.56 -6.87
C LEU A 53 0.16 0.03 -6.98
N GLU A 54 -0.68 -0.52 -7.85
CA GLU A 54 -0.80 -1.97 -8.05
C GLU A 54 0.52 -2.63 -8.47
N LYS A 55 1.30 -1.99 -9.35
CA LYS A 55 2.64 -2.48 -9.71
C LYS A 55 3.60 -2.48 -8.53
N LEU A 56 3.61 -1.40 -7.76
CA LEU A 56 4.48 -1.23 -6.60
C LEU A 56 4.08 -2.16 -5.44
N LEU A 57 2.79 -2.38 -5.27
CA LEU A 57 2.16 -3.21 -4.24
C LEU A 57 1.94 -4.65 -4.68
N ASN A 58 2.52 -5.04 -5.81
CA ASN A 58 2.35 -6.38 -6.35
C ASN A 58 3.08 -7.39 -5.45
N PRO A 59 2.37 -8.38 -4.86
CA PRO A 59 2.97 -9.37 -3.97
C PRO A 59 4.14 -10.12 -4.61
N ALA A 60 4.14 -10.31 -5.94
CA ALA A 60 5.24 -10.93 -6.67
C ALA A 60 6.54 -10.10 -6.68
N HIS A 61 6.45 -8.78 -6.51
CA HIS A 61 7.60 -7.88 -6.36
C HIS A 61 7.97 -7.70 -4.88
N LEU A 62 6.97 -7.74 -4.00
CA LEU A 62 7.12 -7.63 -2.55
C LEU A 62 7.73 -8.87 -1.89
N THR A 63 7.60 -10.06 -2.48
CA THR A 63 8.22 -11.31 -2.00
C THR A 63 9.74 -11.23 -1.90
N GLN A 64 10.40 -10.27 -2.57
CA GLN A 64 11.83 -10.00 -2.43
C GLN A 64 12.17 -8.82 -1.50
N GLY A 65 11.21 -7.96 -1.13
CA GLY A 65 11.46 -6.70 -0.42
C GLY A 65 10.79 -6.56 0.95
N GLY A 66 10.01 -7.56 1.38
CA GLY A 66 9.10 -7.46 2.52
C GLY A 66 9.58 -8.07 3.85
N ILE A 67 10.82 -8.54 3.95
CA ILE A 67 11.42 -8.86 5.25
C ILE A 67 12.18 -7.62 5.74
N GLY A 68 11.63 -6.97 6.76
CA GLY A 68 12.40 -6.01 7.54
C GLY A 68 13.45 -6.77 8.36
N GLN A 69 14.68 -6.22 8.32
CA GLN A 69 15.92 -6.61 9.01
C GLN A 69 16.84 -7.53 8.20
#